data_AF-A0A8K0CQ26-F1
#
_entry.id   AF-A0A8K0CQ26-F1
#
_cell.length_a   1.000
_cell.length_b   1.000
_cell.length_c   1.000
_cell.angle_alpha   90.00
_cell.angle_beta   90.00
_cell.angle_gamma   90.00
#
_symmetry.space_group_name_H-M   'P 1'
#
loop_
_entity.id
_entity.type
_entity.pdbx_description
1 polymer ?
#
loop_
_entity_poly.entity_id
_entity_poly.type
_entity_poly.pdbx_seq_one_letter_code
_entity_poly.pdbx_strand_id
1 'polypeptide(L)'
;KIIQKIKPPISRSDMFDFDPGSKFHIPADTQYISYFVAHILEFQLHKALCIVSGQFDPRNEFTPLHECDIYGSKEAGKRLRAGLSLGASRHWKVVLKEITGESELSASAILEYFKPLYEFLKHENSKPNFV
;
A
#
# COMPACT_ATOMS: atom_id res chain seq x y z
N LYS A 1 4.80 -22.42 -3.03
CA LYS A 1 3.75 -21.88 -3.93
C LYS A 1 2.47 -21.41 -3.20
N ILE A 2 2.54 -21.00 -1.92
CA ILE A 2 1.33 -20.81 -1.11
C ILE A 2 0.78 -19.37 -1.21
N ILE A 3 1.65 -18.36 -1.38
CA ILE A 3 1.25 -16.95 -1.36
C ILE A 3 0.80 -16.47 -2.74
N GLN A 4 1.72 -16.40 -3.72
CA GLN A 4 1.41 -15.83 -5.06
C GLN A 4 0.84 -16.83 -6.07
N LYS A 5 0.90 -18.14 -5.76
CA LYS A 5 0.41 -19.24 -6.62
C LYS A 5 0.94 -19.26 -8.08
N ILE A 6 2.08 -18.63 -8.35
CA ILE A 6 2.78 -18.68 -9.65
C ILE A 6 3.76 -19.87 -9.76
N LYS A 7 4.16 -20.22 -10.99
CA LYS A 7 5.18 -21.25 -11.28
C LYS A 7 6.12 -20.82 -12.41
N PRO A 8 7.36 -21.33 -12.44
CA PRO A 8 8.23 -21.17 -13.59
C PRO A 8 7.60 -21.77 -14.87
N PRO A 9 7.92 -21.24 -16.06
CA PRO A 9 7.38 -21.73 -17.33
C PRO A 9 7.97 -23.08 -17.75
N ILE A 10 9.13 -23.46 -17.23
CA ILE A 10 9.81 -24.74 -17.44
C ILE A 10 10.20 -25.37 -16.10
N SER A 11 10.55 -26.65 -16.10
CA SER A 11 11.08 -27.34 -14.92
C SER A 11 12.39 -26.69 -14.45
N ARG A 12 12.56 -26.58 -13.12
CA ARG A 12 13.79 -26.08 -12.48
C ARG A 12 14.50 -27.20 -11.74
N SER A 13 15.81 -27.11 -11.59
CA SER A 13 16.67 -28.08 -10.90
C SER A 13 17.45 -27.41 -9.78
N ASP A 14 17.26 -27.87 -8.54
CA ASP A 14 17.98 -27.34 -7.37
C ASP A 14 19.51 -27.50 -7.45
N MET A 15 19.99 -28.40 -8.32
CA MET A 15 21.43 -28.66 -8.51
C MET A 15 22.10 -27.67 -9.46
N PHE A 16 21.36 -27.10 -10.42
CA PHE A 16 21.91 -26.27 -11.49
C PHE A 16 21.33 -24.86 -11.57
N ASP A 17 20.19 -24.62 -10.92
CA ASP A 17 19.48 -23.35 -10.95
C ASP A 17 19.57 -22.61 -9.62
N PHE A 18 19.81 -21.30 -9.69
CA PHE A 18 19.69 -20.37 -8.57
C PHE A 18 18.75 -19.21 -8.94
N ASP A 19 17.45 -19.50 -8.92
CA ASP A 19 16.39 -18.53 -9.28
C ASP A 19 16.37 -17.24 -8.45
N PRO A 20 16.62 -17.26 -7.11
CA PRO A 20 16.59 -16.04 -6.32
C PRO A 20 17.55 -14.96 -6.84
N GLY A 21 18.71 -15.35 -7.38
CA GLY A 21 19.69 -14.41 -7.95
C GLY A 21 19.18 -13.57 -9.12
N SER A 22 18.06 -13.95 -9.75
CA SER A 22 17.44 -13.20 -10.84
C SER A 22 16.70 -11.93 -10.40
N LYS A 23 16.42 -11.77 -9.10
CA LYS A 23 15.77 -10.57 -8.54
C LYS A 23 16.82 -9.66 -7.90
N PHE A 24 17.11 -8.51 -8.51
CA PHE A 24 18.13 -7.53 -8.10
C PHE A 24 18.41 -7.43 -6.59
N HIS A 25 17.36 -7.29 -5.76
CA HIS A 25 17.48 -7.11 -4.32
C HIS A 25 18.17 -8.26 -3.59
N ILE A 26 18.16 -9.47 -4.15
CA ILE A 26 18.80 -10.65 -3.57
C ILE A 26 20.33 -10.59 -3.70
N PRO A 27 20.94 -10.49 -4.91
CA PRO A 27 22.39 -10.34 -5.03
C PRO A 27 22.91 -8.98 -4.55
N ALA A 28 22.06 -7.94 -4.50
CA ALA A 28 22.42 -6.62 -3.97
C ALA A 28 22.27 -6.49 -2.45
N ASP A 29 21.95 -7.57 -1.73
CA ASP A 29 21.73 -7.59 -0.27
C ASP A 29 20.82 -6.46 0.24
N THR A 30 19.77 -6.16 -0.52
CA THR A 30 18.85 -5.06 -0.23
C THR A 30 17.54 -5.63 0.34
N GLN A 31 17.20 -5.23 1.57
CA GLN A 31 16.05 -5.77 2.28
C GLN A 31 14.71 -5.47 1.56
N TYR A 32 13.95 -6.52 1.21
CA TYR A 32 12.71 -6.39 0.44
C TYR A 32 11.46 -6.13 1.28
N ILE A 33 11.51 -6.33 2.61
CA ILE A 33 10.35 -6.13 3.50
C ILE A 33 9.87 -4.67 3.51
N SER A 34 10.76 -3.73 3.22
CA SER A 34 10.44 -2.31 3.11
C SER A 34 9.33 -2.06 2.09
N TYR A 35 9.30 -2.79 0.97
CA TYR A 35 8.24 -2.68 -0.04
C TYR A 35 6.89 -3.18 0.48
N PHE A 36 6.88 -4.29 1.24
CA PHE A 36 5.63 -4.79 1.83
C PHE A 36 5.02 -3.78 2.80
N VAL A 37 5.85 -3.21 3.69
CA VAL A 37 5.39 -2.19 4.64
C VAL A 37 5.02 -0.90 3.92
N ALA A 38 5.79 -0.48 2.91
CA ALA A 38 5.50 0.70 2.11
C ALA A 38 4.15 0.61 1.42
N HIS A 39 3.77 -0.54 0.85
CA HIS A 39 2.44 -0.72 0.25
C HIS A 39 1.28 -0.66 1.24
N ILE A 40 1.50 -0.91 2.53
CA ILE A 40 0.45 -0.71 3.55
C ILE A 40 0.40 0.77 3.94
N LEU A 41 1.58 1.35 4.21
CA LEU A 41 1.70 2.75 4.61
C LEU A 41 1.24 3.73 3.52
N GLU A 42 1.51 3.46 2.25
CA GLU A 42 1.14 4.31 1.12
C GLU A 42 -0.35 4.68 1.16
N PHE A 43 -1.23 3.68 1.33
CA PHE A 43 -2.67 3.92 1.42
C PHE A 43 -3.07 4.55 2.76
N GLN A 44 -2.43 4.17 3.87
CA GLN A 44 -2.72 4.75 5.18
C GLN A 44 -2.38 6.25 5.23
N LEU A 45 -1.22 6.62 4.68
CA LEU A 45 -0.80 8.01 4.51
C LEU A 45 -1.73 8.73 3.52
N HIS A 46 -1.98 8.14 2.35
CA HIS A 46 -2.85 8.74 1.32
C HIS A 46 -4.24 9.04 1.89
N LYS A 47 -4.89 8.07 2.55
CA LYS A 47 -6.20 8.28 3.21
C LYS A 47 -6.18 9.45 4.17
N ALA A 48 -5.20 9.52 5.07
CA ALA A 48 -5.13 10.62 6.03
C ALA A 48 -4.94 11.98 5.34
N LEU A 49 -4.10 12.05 4.31
CA LEU A 49 -3.85 13.27 3.54
C LEU A 49 -5.08 13.69 2.73
N CYS A 50 -5.84 12.74 2.18
CA CYS A 50 -7.10 12.98 1.50
C CYS A 50 -8.19 13.55 2.42
N ILE A 51 -8.26 13.07 3.66
CA ILE A 51 -9.18 13.61 4.67
C ILE A 51 -8.84 15.07 4.99
N VAL A 52 -7.58 15.37 5.32
CA VAL A 52 -7.19 16.75 5.70
C VAL A 52 -7.17 17.72 4.52
N SER A 53 -7.09 17.22 3.28
CA SER A 53 -7.24 18.03 2.07
C SER A 53 -8.70 18.29 1.70
N GLY A 54 -9.66 17.63 2.37
CA GLY A 54 -11.09 17.75 2.08
C GLY A 54 -11.52 17.03 0.80
N GLN A 55 -10.67 16.19 0.23
CA GLN A 55 -10.94 15.42 -0.99
C GLN A 55 -11.61 14.06 -0.70
N PHE A 56 -11.65 13.66 0.56
CA PHE A 56 -12.23 12.39 0.99
C PHE A 56 -12.96 12.54 2.34
N ASP A 57 -14.25 12.20 2.40
CA ASP A 57 -14.97 11.98 3.66
C ASP A 57 -15.37 10.49 3.76
N PRO A 58 -14.89 9.75 4.78
CA PRO A 58 -15.25 8.35 5.00
C PRO A 58 -16.76 8.08 5.16
N ARG A 59 -17.55 9.12 5.41
CA ARG A 59 -19.02 9.04 5.57
C ARG A 59 -19.78 9.41 4.30
N ASN A 60 -19.07 9.80 3.24
CA ASN A 60 -19.66 10.24 1.98
C ASN A 60 -19.23 9.30 0.84
N GLU A 61 -20.19 8.53 0.31
CA GLU A 61 -19.94 7.60 -0.79
C GLU A 61 -19.64 8.31 -2.13
N PHE A 62 -19.95 9.60 -2.26
CA PHE A 62 -19.68 10.40 -3.47
C PHE A 62 -18.25 10.94 -3.55
N THR A 63 -17.42 10.70 -2.54
CA THR A 63 -15.99 11.06 -2.55
C THR A 63 -15.18 9.79 -2.33
N PRO A 64 -14.97 8.95 -3.36
CA PRO A 64 -14.22 7.71 -3.19
C PRO A 64 -12.72 7.99 -3.04
N LEU A 65 -12.04 7.20 -2.20
CA LEU A 65 -10.62 7.42 -1.90
C LEU A 65 -9.72 7.33 -3.15
N HIS A 66 -10.08 6.52 -4.14
CA HIS A 66 -9.29 6.36 -5.37
C HIS A 66 -9.39 7.53 -6.35
N GLU A 67 -10.26 8.51 -6.10
CA GLU A 67 -10.36 9.75 -6.89
C GLU A 67 -9.71 10.96 -6.20
N CYS A 68 -9.17 10.78 -4.99
CA CYS A 68 -8.56 11.87 -4.23
C CYS A 68 -7.33 12.48 -4.94
N ASP A 69 -7.29 13.80 -5.05
CA ASP A 69 -6.11 14.56 -5.47
C ASP A 69 -5.68 15.58 -4.41
N ILE A 70 -4.54 15.33 -3.76
CA ILE A 70 -3.98 16.21 -2.73
C ILE A 70 -3.21 17.42 -3.28
N TYR A 71 -3.14 17.61 -4.61
CA TYR A 71 -2.44 18.71 -5.24
C TYR A 71 -2.89 20.08 -4.69
N GLY A 72 -1.92 20.94 -4.39
CA GLY A 72 -2.18 22.27 -3.83
C GLY A 72 -2.63 22.29 -2.36
N SER A 73 -2.85 21.14 -1.71
CA SER A 73 -3.27 21.09 -0.30
C SER A 73 -2.15 21.47 0.66
N LYS A 74 -2.22 22.68 1.21
CA LYS A 74 -1.31 23.15 2.26
C LYS A 74 -1.46 22.32 3.54
N GLU A 75 -2.66 21.86 3.86
CA GLU A 75 -2.90 21.05 5.07
C GLU A 75 -2.28 19.66 4.97
N ALA A 76 -2.39 18.99 3.81
CA ALA A 76 -1.67 17.74 3.55
C ALA A 76 -0.14 17.95 3.64
N GLY A 77 0.36 19.03 3.04
CA GLY A 77 1.78 19.40 3.11
C GLY A 77 2.29 19.66 4.54
N LYS A 78 1.47 20.28 5.41
CA LYS A 78 1.81 20.49 6.84
C LYS A 78 1.98 19.15 7.57
N ARG A 79 1.05 18.21 7.37
CA ARG A 79 1.12 16.85 7.97
C ARG A 79 2.36 16.10 7.53
N LEU A 80 2.63 16.08 6.22
CA LEU A 80 3.84 15.46 5.68
C LEU A 80 5.11 16.09 6.27
N ARG A 81 5.20 17.42 6.31
CA ARG A 81 6.35 18.13 6.89
C ARG A 81 6.54 17.79 8.36
N ALA A 82 5.46 17.77 9.15
CA ALA A 82 5.51 17.46 10.58
C ALA A 82 6.14 16.08 10.82
N GLY A 83 5.69 15.03 10.11
CA GLY A 83 6.27 13.70 10.24
C GLY A 83 7.66 13.58 9.63
N LEU A 84 7.85 13.95 8.37
CA LEU A 84 9.09 13.71 7.65
C LEU A 84 10.28 14.51 8.22
N SER A 85 10.03 15.68 8.81
CA SER A 85 11.10 16.47 9.45
C SER A 85 11.73 15.79 10.68
N LEU A 86 11.04 14.83 11.29
CA LEU A 86 11.58 14.06 12.41
C LEU A 86 12.66 13.07 11.97
N GLY A 87 12.64 12.62 10.71
CA GLY A 87 13.55 11.59 10.21
C GLY A 87 13.60 10.36 11.13
N ALA A 88 14.80 9.90 11.44
CA ALA A 88 15.03 8.79 12.36
C ALA A 88 15.18 9.21 13.84
N SER A 89 14.91 10.48 14.20
CA SER A 89 15.11 10.99 15.56
C SER A 89 14.03 10.55 16.57
N ARG A 90 12.95 9.94 16.07
CA ARG A 90 11.82 9.44 16.85
C ARG A 90 11.42 8.05 16.37
N HIS A 91 10.78 7.29 17.25
CA HIS A 91 10.21 6.00 16.90
C HIS A 91 9.15 6.16 15.79
N TRP A 92 9.12 5.25 14.83
CA TRP A 92 8.26 5.34 13.63
C TRP A 92 6.77 5.55 13.95
N LYS A 93 6.27 4.98 15.06
CA LYS A 93 4.87 5.20 15.51
C LYS A 93 4.55 6.66 15.81
N VAL A 94 5.52 7.42 16.32
CA VAL A 94 5.38 8.87 16.56
C VAL A 94 5.30 9.58 15.22
N VAL A 95 6.21 9.26 14.29
CA VAL A 95 6.22 9.83 12.94
C VAL A 95 4.91 9.55 12.20
N LEU A 96 4.42 8.31 12.26
CA LEU A 96 3.14 7.92 11.68
C LEU A 96 2.00 8.75 12.26
N LYS A 97 1.95 8.90 13.59
CA LYS A 97 0.92 9.67 14.29
C LYS A 97 0.92 11.15 13.89
N GLU A 98 2.08 11.76 13.67
CA GLU A 98 2.14 13.14 13.19
C GLU A 98 1.47 13.30 11.81
N ILE A 99 1.68 12.33 10.90
CA ILE A 99 1.14 12.40 9.55
C ILE A 99 -0.34 12.00 9.53
N THR A 100 -0.71 10.90 10.18
CA THR A 100 -2.03 10.27 10.03
C THR A 100 -2.96 10.44 11.22
N GLY A 101 -2.44 10.75 12.40
CA GLY A 101 -3.15 10.67 13.67
C GLY A 101 -3.20 9.27 14.29
N GLU A 102 -2.74 8.24 13.56
CA GLU A 102 -2.75 6.84 14.00
C GLU A 102 -1.34 6.37 14.39
N SER A 103 -1.22 5.37 15.26
CA SER A 103 0.09 4.86 15.73
C SER A 103 0.37 3.41 15.35
N GLU A 104 -0.57 2.75 14.69
CA GLU A 104 -0.45 1.36 14.27
C GLU A 104 -0.48 1.26 12.75
N LEU A 105 0.25 0.27 12.23
CA LEU A 105 0.18 -0.09 10.82
C LEU A 105 -1.15 -0.78 10.55
N SER A 106 -1.89 -0.30 9.55
CA SER A 106 -3.23 -0.82 9.24
C SER A 106 -3.44 -1.06 7.75
N ALA A 107 -3.96 -2.24 7.41
CA ALA A 107 -4.41 -2.56 6.05
C ALA A 107 -5.81 -2.01 5.71
N SER A 108 -6.48 -1.32 6.65
CA SER A 108 -7.83 -0.81 6.42
C SER A 108 -7.91 0.13 5.22
N ALA A 109 -6.93 1.03 5.05
CA ALA A 109 -6.93 2.01 3.97
C ALA A 109 -6.75 1.38 2.58
N ILE A 110 -5.86 0.39 2.43
CA ILE A 110 -5.70 -0.32 1.15
C ILE A 110 -6.95 -1.16 0.81
N LEU A 111 -7.57 -1.80 1.81
CA LEU A 111 -8.83 -2.53 1.60
C LEU A 111 -9.98 -1.61 1.19
N GLU A 112 -10.07 -0.43 1.79
CA GLU A 112 -11.07 0.59 1.45
C GLU A 112 -10.87 1.16 0.06
N TYR A 113 -9.62 1.47 -0.31
CA TYR A 113 -9.26 1.95 -1.64
C TYR A 113 -9.71 0.97 -2.74
N PHE A 114 -9.43 -0.33 -2.56
CA PHE A 114 -9.76 -1.36 -3.54
C PHE A 114 -11.15 -1.97 -3.36
N LYS A 115 -11.94 -1.55 -2.38
CA LYS A 115 -13.28 -2.11 -2.12
C LYS A 115 -14.18 -2.13 -3.36
N PRO A 116 -14.30 -1.05 -4.17
CA PRO A 116 -15.14 -1.08 -5.36
C PRO A 116 -14.69 -2.14 -6.38
N LEU A 117 -13.37 -2.25 -6.60
CA LEU A 117 -12.80 -3.25 -7.49
C LEU A 117 -13.03 -4.68 -6.97
N TYR A 118 -12.85 -4.89 -5.66
CA TYR A 118 -13.05 -6.19 -5.04
C TYR A 118 -14.48 -6.69 -5.21
N GLU A 119 -15.48 -5.85 -4.92
CA GLU A 119 -16.89 -6.22 -5.08
C GLU A 119 -17.25 -6.47 -6.55
N PHE A 120 -16.73 -5.64 -7.47
CA PHE A 120 -16.89 -5.87 -8.90
C PHE A 120 -16.32 -7.24 -9.32
N LEU A 121 -15.06 -7.53 -8.98
CA LEU A 121 -14.41 -8.80 -9.34
C LEU A 121 -15.10 -10.00 -8.70
N LYS A 122 -15.60 -9.87 -7.47
CA LYS A 122 -16.37 -10.91 -6.80
C LYS A 122 -17.67 -11.23 -7.55
N HIS A 123 -18.36 -10.19 -8.04
CA HIS A 123 -19.55 -10.36 -8.86
C HIS A 123 -19.21 -10.98 -10.23
N GLU A 124 -18.24 -10.43 -10.95
CA GLU A 124 -17.86 -10.91 -12.29
C GLU A 124 -17.36 -12.36 -12.27
N ASN A 125 -16.51 -12.73 -11.32
CA ASN A 125 -15.98 -14.09 -11.19
C ASN A 125 -17.04 -15.12 -10.76
N SER A 126 -18.21 -14.69 -10.26
CA SER A 126 -19.31 -15.61 -9.94
C SER A 126 -20.14 -15.99 -11.17
N LYS A 127 -19.92 -15.33 -12.32
CA LYS A 127 -20.64 -15.60 -13.56
C LYS A 127 -20.15 -16.90 -14.22
N PRO A 128 -21.04 -17.68 -14.85
CA PRO A 128 -20.73 -19.02 -15.37
C PRO A 128 -19.64 -19.08 -16.46
N ASN A 129 -19.30 -17.93 -17.08
CA ASN A 129 -18.37 -17.87 -18.19
C ASN A 129 -16.96 -17.37 -17.80
N PHE A 130 -16.71 -17.10 -16.53
CA PHE A 130 -15.35 -16.86 -16.02
C PHE A 130 -14.72 -18.21 -15.67
N VAL A 131 -13.97 -18.76 -16.63
CA VAL A 131 -13.14 -19.97 -16.51
C VAL A 131 -11.82 -19.64 -15.82
#